data_AF-A0A534CG46-F1
#
_entry.id   AF-A0A534CG46-F1
#
_cell.length_a   1.000
_cell.length_b   1.000
_cell.length_c   1.000
_cell.angle_alpha   90.00
_cell.angle_beta   90.00
_cell.angle_gamma   90.00
#
_symmetry.space_group_name_H-M   'P 1'
#
loop_
_entity.id
_entity.type
_entity.pdbx_description
1 polymer ?
#
loop_
_entity_poly.entity_id
_entity_poly.type
_entity_poly.pdbx_seq_one_letter_code
_entity_poly.pdbx_strand_id
1 'polypeptide(L)' 'MVLSDAQQIERRGAIVRLLRAGSVRRQADLVRLLKKEGYDATQSSISRDLRDLGVLKASGRYVLAPIGRLRSLFRV' A
#
# COMPACT_ATOMS: atom_id res chain seq x y z
N MET A 1 0.90 7.94 16.32
CA MET A 1 0.71 6.56 16.82
C MET A 1 1.64 5.66 16.01
N VAL A 2 2.69 5.13 16.65
CA VAL A 2 3.62 4.18 16.01
C VAL A 2 2.95 2.82 16.07
N LEU A 3 2.56 2.28 14.91
CA LEU A 3 1.96 0.95 14.80
C LEU A 3 3.06 -0.10 15.03
N SER A 4 2.74 -1.19 15.73
CA SER A 4 3.72 -2.25 15.94
C SER A 4 4.13 -2.89 14.60
N ASP A 5 5.34 -3.44 14.53
CA ASP A 5 5.84 -4.08 13.30
C ASP A 5 4.90 -5.20 12.82
N ALA A 6 4.29 -5.94 13.73
CA ALA A 6 3.29 -6.97 13.42
C ALA A 6 2.05 -6.39 12.73
N GLN A 7 1.47 -5.31 13.27
CA GLN A 7 0.31 -4.64 12.66
C GLN A 7 0.63 -4.08 11.28
N GLN A 8 1.87 -3.60 11.08
CA GLN A 8 2.31 -3.16 9.76
C GLN A 8 2.42 -4.31 8.75
N ILE A 9 2.98 -5.46 9.16
CA ILE A 9 3.09 -6.64 8.30
C ILE A 9 1.72 -7.12 7.86
N GLU A 10 0.77 -7.27 8.79
CA GLU A 10 -0.59 -7.71 8.47
C GLU A 10 -1.29 -6.73 7.52
N ARG A 11 -1.20 -5.42 7.82
CA ARG A 11 -1.78 -4.37 6.96
C ARG A 11 -1.19 -4.40 5.55
N ARG A 12 0.13 -4.59 5.41
CA ARG A 12 0.79 -4.70 4.10
C ARG A 12 0.32 -5.92 3.33
N GLY A 13 0.10 -7.05 3.99
CA GLY A 13 -0.52 -8.24 3.39
C GLY A 13 -1.93 -7.95 2.86
N ALA A 14 -2.76 -7.26 3.64
CA ALA A 14 -4.09 -6.83 3.22
C ALA A 14 -4.04 -5.85 2.04
N ILE A 15 -3.12 -4.88 2.04
CA ILE A 15 -2.90 -3.98 0.89
C ILE A 15 -2.62 -4.78 -0.38
N VAL A 16 -1.68 -5.73 -0.35
CA VAL A 16 -1.36 -6.56 -1.52
C VAL A 16 -2.58 -7.31 -2.04
N ARG A 17 -3.38 -7.91 -1.15
CA ARG A 17 -4.63 -8.59 -1.52
C ARG A 17 -5.63 -7.65 -2.18
N LEU A 18 -5.87 -6.48 -1.60
CA LEU A 18 -6.80 -5.47 -2.12
C LEU A 18 -6.36 -4.92 -3.48
N LEU A 19 -5.05 -4.70 -3.68
CA LEU A 19 -4.53 -4.25 -4.96
C LEU A 19 -4.68 -5.30 -6.06
N ARG A 20 -4.44 -6.59 -5.74
CA ARG A 20 -4.65 -7.71 -6.68
C ARG A 20 -6.12 -7.88 -7.07
N ALA A 21 -7.05 -7.57 -6.18
CA ALA A 21 -8.48 -7.56 -6.50
C ALA A 21 -8.87 -6.43 -7.48
N GLY A 22 -8.01 -5.43 -7.69
CA GLY A 22 -8.20 -4.38 -8.70
C GLY A 22 -9.25 -3.32 -8.40
N SER A 23 -9.90 -3.35 -7.23
CA SER A 23 -10.97 -2.41 -6.87
C SER A 23 -10.45 -1.03 -6.39
N VAL A 24 -9.15 -0.92 -6.12
CA VAL A 24 -8.54 0.26 -5.49
C VAL A 24 -7.97 1.23 -6.54
N ARG A 25 -8.41 2.49 -6.50
CA ARG A 25 -7.90 3.57 -7.38
C ARG A 25 -7.22 4.71 -6.62
N ARG A 26 -7.53 4.87 -5.33
CA ARG A 26 -7.04 5.97 -4.48
C ARG A 26 -6.59 5.43 -3.11
N GLN A 27 -5.64 6.10 -2.47
CA GLN A 27 -5.19 5.73 -1.11
C GLN A 27 -6.34 5.79 -0.09
N ALA A 28 -7.28 6.73 -0.27
CA ALA A 28 -8.51 6.81 0.53
C ALA A 28 -9.36 5.53 0.47
N ASP A 29 -9.36 4.82 -0.67
CA ASP A 29 -10.05 3.54 -0.80
C ASP A 29 -9.39 2.48 0.09
N LEU A 30 -8.05 2.43 0.10
CA LEU A 30 -7.28 1.54 0.99
C LEU A 30 -7.56 1.86 2.46
N VAL A 31 -7.50 3.13 2.86
CA VAL A 31 -7.80 3.53 4.25
C VAL A 31 -9.18 3.04 4.66
N ARG A 32 -10.20 3.27 3.82
CA ARG A 32 -11.57 2.85 4.12
C ARG A 32 -11.71 1.33 4.19
N LEU A 33 -11.13 0.59 3.25
CA LEU A 33 -11.23 -0.87 3.19
C LEU A 33 -10.47 -1.53 4.35
N LEU A 34 -9.28 -1.05 4.67
CA LEU A 34 -8.48 -1.57 5.77
C LEU A 34 -9.12 -1.29 7.13
N LYS A 35 -9.69 -0.10 7.33
CA LYS A 35 -10.47 0.20 8.55
C LYS A 35 -11.69 -0.71 8.68
N LYS A 36 -12.37 -1.03 7.58
CA LYS A 36 -13.49 -2.00 7.58
C LYS A 36 -13.04 -3.41 7.96
N GLU A 37 -11.82 -3.79 7.64
CA GLU A 37 -11.21 -5.06 8.03
C GLU A 37 -10.55 -5.03 9.42
N GLY A 38 -10.65 -3.91 10.15
CA GLY A 38 -10.15 -3.78 11.54
C GLY A 38 -8.70 -3.27 11.65
N TYR A 39 -8.05 -2.93 10.54
CA TYR A 39 -6.69 -2.37 10.56
C TYR A 39 -6.70 -0.87 10.82
N ASP A 40 -5.84 -0.41 11.72
CA ASP A 40 -5.56 1.02 11.84
C ASP A 40 -4.73 1.51 10.63
N ALA A 41 -5.31 2.46 9.90
CA ALA A 41 -4.78 2.99 8.66
C ALA A 41 -5.06 4.49 8.54
N THR A 42 -4.04 5.24 8.17
CA THR A 42 -4.11 6.66 7.83
C THR A 42 -3.55 6.86 6.43
N GLN A 43 -3.78 8.02 5.82
CA GLN A 43 -3.16 8.34 4.52
C GLN A 43 -1.63 8.23 4.59
N SER A 44 -1.02 8.71 5.68
CA SER A 44 0.42 8.67 5.89
C SER A 44 0.98 7.24 6.02
N SER A 45 0.30 6.37 6.78
CA SER A 45 0.74 4.97 6.90
C SER A 45 0.60 4.21 5.58
N ILE A 46 -0.50 4.42 4.84
CA ILE A 46 -0.72 3.81 3.52
C ILE A 46 0.31 4.30 2.51
N SER A 47 0.62 5.59 2.48
CA SER A 47 1.64 6.14 1.58
C SER A 47 3.01 5.49 1.80
N ARG A 48 3.41 5.31 3.06
CA ARG A 48 4.66 4.64 3.43
C ARG A 48 4.65 3.17 3.02
N ASP A 49 3.59 2.43 3.36
CA ASP A 49 3.48 1.01 3.01
C ASP A 49 3.48 0.77 1.50
N LEU A 50 2.80 1.61 0.72
CA LEU A 50 2.83 1.53 -0.74
C LEU A 50 4.23 1.76 -1.29
N ARG A 51 4.98 2.72 -0.73
CA ARG A 51 6.39 2.96 -1.10
C ARG A 51 7.26 1.75 -0.78
N ASP A 52 7.14 1.21 0.42
CA ASP A 52 7.97 0.09 0.89
C ASP A 52 7.62 -1.22 0.16
N LEU A 53 6.34 -1.42 -0.19
CA LEU A 53 5.87 -2.52 -1.04
C LEU A 53 6.22 -2.33 -2.52
N GLY A 54 6.70 -1.15 -2.90
CA GLY A 54 7.03 -0.87 -4.28
C GLY A 54 5.84 -0.75 -5.22
N VAL A 55 4.72 -0.26 -4.70
CA VAL A 55 3.52 -0.02 -5.47
C VAL A 55 3.65 1.28 -6.25
N LEU A 56 3.37 1.22 -7.55
CA LEU A 56 3.33 2.36 -8.45
C LEU A 56 1.90 2.71 -8.81
N LYS A 57 1.67 3.98 -9.15
CA LYS A 57 0.40 4.41 -9.74
C LYS A 57 0.55 4.51 -11.25
N ALA A 58 -0.14 3.64 -11.99
CA ALA A 58 -0.12 3.59 -13.44
C ALA A 58 -1.56 3.61 -13.96
N SER A 59 -1.84 4.47 -14.94
CA SER A 59 -3.16 4.59 -15.57
C SER A 59 -4.33 4.71 -14.57
N GLY A 60 -4.12 5.47 -13.49
CA GLY A 60 -5.12 5.69 -12.45
C GLY A 60 -5.36 4.52 -11.49
N ARG A 61 -4.54 3.46 -11.54
CA ARG A 61 -4.62 2.30 -10.64
C ARG A 61 -3.29 2.06 -9.94
N TYR A 62 -3.34 1.34 -8.82
CA TYR A 62 -2.15 0.86 -8.14
C TYR A 62 -1.70 -0.48 -8.69
N VAL A 63 -0.41 -0.60 -9.00
CA VAL A 63 0.21 -1.79 -9.57
C VAL A 63 1.43 -2.14 -8.73
N LEU A 64 1.53 -3.40 -8.31
CA LEU A 64 2.72 -3.91 -7.64
C LEU A 64 3.87 -3.99 -8.65
N ALA A 65 4.97 -3.29 -8.41
CA ALA A 65 6.15 -3.43 -9.25
C ALA A 65 6.80 -4.81 -8.99
N PRO A 66 7.36 -5.47 -10.03
CA PRO A 66 8.21 -6.63 -9.83
C PRO A 66 9.40 -6.23 -8.95
N ILE A 67 9.68 -7.05 -7.93
CA ILE A 67 10.84 -6.89 -7.04
C ILE A 67 12.09 -6.74 -7.92
N GLY A 68 12.69 -5.55 -7.91
CA GLY A 68 13.87 -5.22 -8.72
C GLY A 68 13.79 -3.88 -9.48
N ARG A 69 12.58 -3.37 -9.79
CA ARG A 69 12.45 -2.17 -10.66
C ARG A 69 12.61 -0.82 -9.93
N LEU A 70 12.61 -0.79 -8.60
CA LEU A 70 12.57 0.48 -7.84
C LEU A 70 13.94 1.05 -7.47
N ARG A 71 15.03 0.28 -7.59
CA ARG A 71 16.38 0.79 -7.31
C ARG A 71 16.86 1.79 -8.38
N SER A 72 16.23 1.87 -9.55
CA SER A 72 16.64 2.78 -10.64
C SER A 72 15.77 4.04 -10.81
N LEU A 73 14.61 4.13 -10.16
CA LEU A 73 13.66 5.24 -10.36
C LEU A 73 13.76 6.36 -9.31
N PHE A 74 14.58 6.18 -8.27
CA PHE A 74 14.83 7.17 -7.23
C PHE A 74 16.32 7.50 -7.12
N ARG A 75 16.98 7.80 -8.25
CA ARG A 75 18.24 8.56 -8.24
C ARG A 75 17.91 9.99 -8.64
N VAL A 76 17.71 10.84 -7.63
CA VAL A 76 17.87 12.30 -7.70
C VAL A 76 18.63 12.70 -6.44
#